data_AF-A0A661NY03-F1
#
_entry.id   AF-A0A661NY03-F1
#
_cell.length_a   1.000
_cell.length_b   1.000
_cell.length_c   1.000
_cell.angle_alpha   90.00
_cell.angle_beta   90.00
_cell.angle_gamma   90.00
#
_symmetry.space_group_name_H-M   'P 1'
#
loop_
_entity.id
_entity.type
_entity.pdbx_description
1 polymer ?
#
loop_
_entity_poly.entity_id
_entity_poly.type
_entity_poly.pdbx_seq_one_letter_code
_entity_poly.pdbx_strand_id
1 'polypeptide(L)'
;MSNKKFLVILGDGMADEPQESLKGKTPLAAANTPNLDKLAKTAEQGTLTTVPPGFPAGSDVANLSVFGYDPARYYTGRAPLEAASMGIELGPEDVAFRCNLVNILHFEGRGYMHDFSAGHISTAEARKVIAQLNLELGNEQLHFYPGVSYRHLMVI
;
A
#
# COMPACT_ATOMS: atom_id res chain seq x y z
N MET A 1 2.87 33.36 -14.23
CA MET A 1 3.43 32.04 -13.87
C MET A 1 3.60 31.25 -15.16
N SER A 2 4.75 30.62 -15.37
CA SER A 2 4.97 29.78 -16.55
C SER A 2 4.00 28.58 -16.51
N ASN A 3 3.24 28.37 -17.58
CA ASN A 3 2.26 27.27 -17.71
C ASN A 3 2.97 25.94 -18.04
N LYS A 4 4.02 25.59 -17.28
CA LYS A 4 4.74 24.33 -17.43
C LYS A 4 3.95 23.23 -16.73
N LYS A 5 3.74 22.14 -17.45
CA LYS A 5 3.19 20.89 -16.90
C LYS A 5 4.35 20.00 -16.48
N PHE A 6 4.19 19.32 -15.35
CA PHE A 6 5.18 18.36 -14.84
C PHE A 6 4.59 16.96 -14.94
N LEU A 7 5.44 15.99 -15.27
CA LEU A 7 5.11 14.57 -15.26
C LEU A 7 6.10 13.87 -14.35
N VAL A 8 5.58 13.16 -13.33
CA VAL A 8 6.36 12.32 -12.44
C VAL A 8 6.08 10.87 -12.80
N ILE A 9 7.12 10.11 -13.13
CA ILE A 9 7.03 8.68 -13.46
C ILE A 9 7.84 7.91 -12.43
N LEU A 10 7.18 7.05 -11.65
CA LEU A 10 7.81 6.18 -10.67
C LEU A 10 7.74 4.72 -11.16
N GLY A 11 8.90 4.09 -11.32
CA GLY A 11 8.97 2.65 -11.54
C GLY A 11 8.91 1.91 -10.22
N ASP A 12 7.76 1.33 -9.87
CA ASP A 12 7.58 0.57 -8.64
C ASP A 12 8.52 -0.65 -8.63
N GLY A 13 9.31 -0.80 -7.56
CA GLY A 13 10.32 -1.86 -7.44
C GLY A 13 11.39 -1.88 -8.55
N MET A 14 11.61 -0.76 -9.26
CA MET A 14 12.51 -0.73 -10.42
C MET A 14 14.01 -0.85 -10.05
N ALA A 15 14.38 -0.43 -8.85
CA ALA A 15 15.74 -0.61 -8.34
C ALA A 15 15.95 -2.08 -7.96
N ASP A 16 17.12 -2.63 -8.31
CA ASP A 16 17.47 -4.02 -8.06
C ASP A 16 18.99 -4.16 -7.95
N GLU A 17 19.43 -5.32 -7.50
CA GLU A 17 20.82 -5.72 -7.41
C GLU A 17 21.29 -6.39 -8.72
N PRO A 18 22.61 -6.39 -8.99
CA PRO A 18 23.19 -7.18 -10.06
C PRO A 18 22.87 -8.68 -9.95
N GLN A 19 22.40 -9.28 -11.05
CA GLN A 19 22.03 -10.69 -11.10
C GLN A 19 23.01 -11.50 -11.96
N GLU A 20 23.43 -12.67 -11.50
CA GLU A 20 24.34 -13.56 -12.24
C GLU A 20 23.71 -14.04 -13.57
N SER A 21 22.41 -14.35 -13.56
CA SER A 21 21.62 -14.71 -14.75
C SER A 21 21.60 -13.62 -15.83
N LEU A 22 21.88 -12.37 -15.45
CA LEU A 22 21.99 -11.20 -16.32
C LEU A 22 23.43 -10.78 -16.57
N LYS A 23 24.40 -11.67 -16.33
CA LYS A 23 25.85 -11.42 -16.48
C LYS A 23 26.34 -10.27 -15.59
N GLY A 24 25.83 -10.20 -14.36
CA GLY A 24 26.21 -9.17 -13.37
C GLY A 24 25.58 -7.81 -13.62
N LYS A 25 24.46 -7.73 -14.35
CA LYS A 25 23.67 -6.51 -14.53
C LYS A 25 22.41 -6.54 -13.66
N THR A 26 21.89 -5.36 -13.32
CA THR A 26 20.52 -5.24 -12.81
C THR A 26 19.53 -5.49 -13.96
N PRO A 27 18.25 -5.85 -13.67
CA PRO A 27 17.23 -5.97 -14.70
C PRO A 27 17.07 -4.71 -15.56
N LEU A 28 17.10 -3.52 -14.94
CA LEU A 28 17.01 -2.24 -15.67
C LEU A 28 18.21 -2.04 -16.62
N ALA A 29 19.42 -2.40 -16.20
CA ALA A 29 20.62 -2.29 -17.04
C ALA A 29 20.72 -3.37 -18.13
N ALA A 30 20.02 -4.50 -17.98
CA ALA A 30 19.93 -5.55 -18.98
C ALA A 30 18.81 -5.32 -20.00
N ALA A 31 17.76 -4.57 -19.62
CA ALA A 31 16.63 -4.26 -20.47
C ALA A 31 17.00 -3.34 -21.64
N ASN A 32 16.27 -3.48 -22.75
CA ASN A 32 16.39 -2.56 -23.89
C ASN A 32 15.48 -1.34 -23.66
N THR A 33 16.04 -0.24 -23.16
CA THR A 33 15.31 0.97 -22.75
C THR A 33 15.65 2.21 -23.58
N PRO A 34 15.51 2.18 -24.92
CA PRO A 34 16.05 3.23 -25.80
C PRO A 34 15.49 4.63 -25.53
N ASN A 35 14.25 4.73 -25.05
CA ASN A 35 13.63 6.00 -24.69
C ASN A 35 14.19 6.57 -23.37
N LEU A 36 14.40 5.71 -22.37
CA LEU A 36 15.02 6.11 -21.11
C LEU A 36 16.49 6.49 -21.34
N ASP A 37 17.20 5.70 -22.14
CA ASP A 37 18.60 5.95 -22.49
C ASP A 37 18.78 7.27 -23.26
N LYS A 38 17.83 7.60 -24.13
CA LYS A 38 17.81 8.89 -24.84
C LYS A 38 17.57 10.05 -23.88
N LEU A 39 16.60 9.91 -22.97
CA LEU A 39 16.28 10.93 -21.97
C LEU A 39 17.48 11.16 -21.02
N ALA A 40 18.08 10.06 -20.56
CA ALA A 40 19.22 10.06 -19.65
C ALA A 40 20.40 10.88 -20.19
N LYS A 41 20.64 10.90 -21.51
CA LYS A 41 21.75 11.66 -22.12
C LYS A 41 21.60 13.18 -22.05
N THR A 42 20.39 13.69 -21.88
CA THR A 42 20.12 15.13 -21.85
C THR A 42 19.45 15.59 -20.55
N ALA A 43 19.22 14.68 -19.60
CA ALA A 43 18.62 14.97 -18.31
C ALA A 43 19.70 15.13 -17.22
N GLU A 44 19.33 15.81 -16.14
CA GLU A 44 20.07 15.72 -14.89
C GLU A 44 19.80 14.36 -14.24
N GLN A 45 20.86 13.72 -13.75
CA GLN A 45 20.81 12.39 -13.17
C GLN A 45 21.23 12.42 -11.70
N GLY A 46 20.69 11.51 -10.91
CA GLY A 46 21.05 11.36 -9.51
C GLY A 46 20.41 10.12 -8.90
N THR A 47 20.72 9.90 -7.63
CA THR A 47 20.06 8.89 -6.79
C THR A 47 19.03 9.54 -5.88
N LEU A 48 17.97 8.82 -5.58
CA LEU A 48 16.89 9.29 -4.70
C LEU A 48 16.64 8.26 -3.60
N THR A 49 16.68 8.71 -2.35
CA THR A 49 16.19 7.93 -1.21
C THR A 49 14.74 8.33 -0.94
N THR A 50 13.81 7.45 -1.26
CA THR A 50 12.36 7.70 -1.09
C THR A 50 11.84 7.31 0.29
N VAL A 51 12.56 6.45 1.01
CA VAL A 51 12.19 6.01 2.36
C VAL A 51 13.25 6.52 3.34
N PRO A 52 12.93 7.49 4.21
CA PRO A 52 13.87 8.00 5.18
C PRO A 52 14.20 6.94 6.26
N PRO A 53 15.36 7.06 6.93
CA PRO A 53 15.73 6.17 8.03
C PRO A 53 14.67 6.11 9.12
N GLY A 54 14.43 4.91 9.66
CA GLY A 54 13.44 4.69 10.72
C GLY A 54 12.02 4.42 10.23
N PHE A 55 11.77 4.44 8.91
CA PHE A 55 10.47 4.10 8.33
C PHE A 55 10.49 2.73 7.63
N PRO A 56 9.35 2.03 7.61
CA PRO A 56 9.23 0.81 6.81
C PRO A 56 9.38 1.13 5.32
N ALA A 57 10.06 0.25 4.58
CA ALA A 57 10.22 0.34 3.13
C ALA A 57 8.93 -0.06 2.40
N GLY A 58 7.87 0.72 2.60
CA GLY A 58 6.56 0.54 1.97
C GLY A 58 6.30 1.60 0.91
N SER A 59 5.48 1.24 -0.08
CA SER A 59 5.03 2.17 -1.13
C SER A 59 4.28 3.38 -0.56
N ASP A 60 3.64 3.24 0.59
CA ASP A 60 2.97 4.33 1.31
C ASP A 60 3.96 5.44 1.72
N VAL A 61 5.01 5.10 2.45
CA VAL A 61 6.06 6.05 2.86
C VAL A 61 6.79 6.61 1.64
N ALA A 62 7.16 5.75 0.69
CA ALA A 62 7.89 6.17 -0.50
C ALA A 62 7.13 7.20 -1.34
N ASN A 63 5.82 6.98 -1.56
CA ASN A 63 5.01 7.92 -2.32
C ASN A 63 4.81 9.24 -1.59
N LEU A 64 4.60 9.23 -0.26
CA LEU A 64 4.53 10.47 0.53
C LEU A 64 5.78 11.34 0.33
N SER A 65 6.96 10.75 0.44
CA SER A 65 8.23 11.45 0.21
C SER A 65 8.34 12.00 -1.21
N VAL A 66 7.97 11.23 -2.24
CA VAL A 66 8.03 11.69 -3.64
C VAL A 66 7.10 12.88 -3.88
N PHE A 67 5.93 12.90 -3.26
CA PHE A 67 5.00 14.03 -3.35
C PHE A 67 5.40 15.22 -2.47
N GLY A 68 6.54 15.15 -1.76
CA GLY A 68 7.11 16.24 -0.97
C GLY A 68 6.58 16.33 0.46
N TYR A 69 5.87 15.31 0.95
CA TYR A 69 5.45 15.24 2.35
C TYR A 69 6.59 14.67 3.19
N ASP A 70 6.78 15.24 4.38
CA ASP A 70 7.67 14.71 5.40
C ASP A 70 7.00 13.53 6.12
N PRO A 71 7.46 12.26 5.95
CA PRO A 71 6.85 11.12 6.60
C PRO A 71 6.88 11.22 8.13
N ALA A 72 7.85 11.91 8.74
CA ALA A 72 7.92 12.10 10.18
C ALA A 72 6.79 12.97 10.73
N ARG A 73 6.15 13.76 9.88
CA ARG A 73 5.04 14.64 10.26
C ARG A 73 3.68 14.12 9.82
N TYR A 74 3.63 13.42 8.68
CA TYR A 74 2.36 13.11 8.01
C TYR A 74 2.06 11.61 7.92
N TYR A 75 3.03 10.72 8.16
CA TYR A 75 2.76 9.29 8.09
C TYR A 75 2.10 8.80 9.38
N THR A 76 0.82 8.46 9.29
CA THR A 76 0.01 7.91 10.39
C THR A 76 -0.28 6.41 10.22
N GLY A 77 0.43 5.76 9.28
CA GLY A 77 0.24 4.35 8.94
C GLY A 77 -0.50 4.14 7.63
N ARG A 78 -0.63 2.85 7.25
CA ARG A 78 -1.22 2.46 5.96
C ARG A 78 -2.75 2.51 5.92
N ALA A 79 -3.40 2.22 7.05
CA ALA A 79 -4.86 2.14 7.11
C ALA A 79 -5.56 3.50 6.82
N PRO A 80 -5.05 4.66 7.30
CA PRO A 80 -5.59 5.96 6.92
C PRO A 80 -5.53 6.25 5.41
N LEU A 81 -4.48 5.79 4.71
CA LEU A 81 -4.38 5.93 3.27
C LEU A 81 -5.40 5.04 2.53
N GLU A 82 -5.66 3.84 3.05
CA GLU A 82 -6.72 2.97 2.53
C GLU A 82 -8.11 3.59 2.76
N ALA A 83 -8.36 4.19 3.93
CA ALA A 83 -9.59 4.92 4.22
C ALA A 83 -9.83 6.06 3.22
N ALA A 84 -8.81 6.89 2.99
CA ALA A 84 -8.87 7.96 2.00
C ALA A 84 -9.16 7.44 0.58
N SER A 85 -8.56 6.31 0.18
CA SER A 85 -8.82 5.68 -1.13
C SER A 85 -10.25 5.16 -1.29
N MET A 86 -10.91 4.83 -0.18
CA MET A 86 -12.30 4.40 -0.11
C MET A 86 -13.28 5.57 0.04
N GLY A 87 -12.79 6.82 0.16
CA GLY A 87 -13.61 8.00 0.40
C GLY A 87 -14.14 8.10 1.84
N ILE A 88 -13.47 7.46 2.79
CA ILE A 88 -13.78 7.54 4.22
C ILE A 88 -12.95 8.67 4.82
N GLU A 89 -13.62 9.69 5.33
CA GLU A 89 -12.98 10.78 6.07
C GLU A 89 -12.69 10.33 7.49
N LEU A 90 -11.47 10.58 7.95
CA LEU A 90 -11.03 10.29 9.32
C LEU A 90 -10.86 11.60 10.09
N GLY A 91 -11.37 11.62 11.32
CA GLY A 91 -11.10 12.65 12.30
C GLY A 91 -9.66 12.62 12.83
N PRO A 92 -9.23 13.67 13.55
CA PRO A 92 -7.87 13.75 14.12
C PRO A 92 -7.60 12.71 15.22
N GLU A 93 -8.65 12.21 15.88
CA GLU A 93 -8.57 11.20 16.94
C GLU A 93 -8.90 9.78 16.44
N ASP A 94 -9.32 9.64 15.18
CA ASP A 94 -9.74 8.36 14.63
C ASP A 94 -8.53 7.46 14.39
N VAL A 95 -8.67 6.18 14.73
CA VAL A 95 -7.67 5.15 14.46
C VAL A 95 -8.23 4.15 13.47
N ALA A 96 -7.65 4.14 12.26
CA ALA A 96 -7.97 3.15 11.25
C ALA A 96 -7.13 1.89 11.41
N PHE A 97 -7.79 0.73 11.34
CA PHE A 97 -7.18 -0.59 11.32
C PHE A 97 -7.52 -1.29 10.01
N ARG A 98 -6.54 -1.99 9.45
CA ARG A 98 -6.81 -2.98 8.41
C ARG A 98 -7.42 -4.22 9.04
N CYS A 99 -8.59 -4.60 8.55
CA CYS A 99 -9.32 -5.77 8.99
C CYS A 99 -9.33 -6.79 7.85
N ASN A 100 -8.72 -7.96 8.07
CA ASN A 100 -8.74 -9.03 7.09
C ASN A 100 -9.72 -10.13 7.50
N LEU A 101 -10.52 -10.63 6.56
CA LEU A 101 -11.19 -11.93 6.69
C LEU A 101 -10.16 -13.04 6.45
N VAL A 102 -10.06 -13.98 7.39
CA VAL A 102 -9.10 -15.08 7.35
C VAL A 102 -9.82 -16.41 7.54
N ASN A 103 -9.25 -17.49 7.01
CA ASN A 103 -9.71 -18.85 7.28
C ASN A 103 -8.91 -19.44 8.45
N ILE A 104 -9.62 -19.87 9.49
CA ILE A 104 -9.05 -20.52 10.67
C ILE A 104 -9.47 -21.99 10.69
N LEU A 105 -8.50 -22.90 10.74
CA LEU A 105 -8.74 -24.31 11.01
C LEU A 105 -8.56 -24.59 12.50
N HIS A 106 -9.33 -25.54 13.03
CA HIS A 106 -9.24 -25.94 14.42
C HIS A 106 -8.66 -27.35 14.51
N PHE A 107 -7.56 -27.50 15.24
CA PHE A 107 -6.92 -28.79 15.50
C PHE A 107 -6.58 -28.89 16.98
N GLU A 108 -6.99 -30.00 17.62
CA GLU A 108 -6.79 -30.25 19.05
C GLU A 108 -7.20 -29.07 19.95
N GLY A 109 -8.34 -28.42 19.63
CA GLY A 109 -8.87 -27.29 20.39
C GLY A 109 -8.13 -25.96 20.20
N ARG A 110 -7.15 -25.88 19.29
CA ARG A 110 -6.44 -24.64 18.95
C ARG A 110 -6.77 -24.20 17.53
N GLY A 111 -6.97 -22.89 17.36
CA GLY A 111 -7.16 -22.26 16.06
C GLY A 111 -5.81 -21.96 15.39
N TYR A 112 -5.70 -22.30 14.11
CA TYR A 112 -4.54 -22.03 13.27
C TYR A 112 -5.00 -21.26 12.04
N MET A 113 -4.30 -20.17 11.71
CA MET A 113 -4.55 -19.44 10.47
C MET A 113 -4.13 -20.30 9.29
N HIS A 114 -5.12 -20.84 8.58
CA HIS A 114 -4.90 -21.66 7.41
C HIS A 114 -4.68 -20.81 6.16
N ASP A 115 -5.43 -19.71 6.05
CA ASP A 115 -5.30 -18.78 4.94
C ASP A 115 -5.62 -17.34 5.39
N PHE A 116 -4.66 -16.44 5.19
CA PHE A 116 -4.78 -15.02 5.52
C PHE A 116 -5.74 -14.25 4.58
N SER A 117 -6.21 -14.89 3.51
CA SER A 117 -7.07 -14.31 2.48
C SER A 117 -8.47 -14.92 2.42
N ALA A 118 -8.79 -15.85 3.32
CA ALA A 118 -10.05 -16.58 3.34
C ALA A 118 -10.43 -17.21 1.97
N GLY A 119 -9.47 -17.83 1.29
CA GLY A 119 -9.64 -18.46 -0.02
C GLY A 119 -9.87 -17.45 -1.13
N HIS A 120 -9.34 -16.23 -1.00
CA HIS A 120 -9.69 -15.09 -1.85
C HIS A 120 -11.21 -14.89 -1.96
N ILE A 121 -11.91 -14.89 -0.82
CA ILE A 121 -13.35 -14.65 -0.73
C ILE A 121 -13.79 -13.49 -1.65
N SER A 122 -14.92 -13.68 -2.34
CA SER A 122 -15.41 -12.66 -3.27
C SER A 122 -15.81 -11.39 -2.51
N THR A 123 -15.62 -10.23 -3.14
CA THR A 123 -16.03 -8.94 -2.56
C THR A 123 -17.52 -8.91 -2.21
N ALA A 124 -18.36 -9.59 -3.00
CA ALA A 124 -19.80 -9.63 -2.78
C ALA A 124 -20.17 -10.39 -1.49
N GLU A 125 -19.48 -11.50 -1.20
CA GLU A 125 -19.70 -12.28 0.02
C GLU A 125 -19.09 -11.58 1.23
N ALA A 126 -17.84 -11.14 1.11
CA ALA A 126 -17.13 -10.43 2.17
C ALA A 126 -17.89 -9.18 2.64
N ARG A 127 -18.51 -8.44 1.71
CA ARG A 127 -19.35 -7.28 2.03
C ARG A 127 -20.53 -7.65 2.93
N LYS A 128 -21.18 -8.80 2.72
CA LYS A 128 -22.28 -9.25 3.59
C LYS A 128 -21.78 -9.52 5.01
N VAL A 129 -20.62 -10.17 5.14
CA VAL A 129 -20.00 -10.45 6.44
C VAL A 129 -19.65 -9.17 7.18
N ILE A 130 -18.97 -8.23 6.51
CA ILE A 130 -18.57 -6.96 7.13
C ILE A 130 -19.77 -6.08 7.46
N ALA A 131 -20.80 -6.05 6.62
CA ALA A 131 -22.04 -5.35 6.93
C ALA A 131 -22.73 -5.94 8.18
N GLN A 132 -22.75 -7.26 8.32
CA GLN A 132 -23.28 -7.91 9.52
C GLN A 132 -22.43 -7.57 10.75
N LEU A 133 -21.10 -7.62 10.64
CA LEU A 133 -20.21 -7.23 11.75
C LEU A 133 -20.45 -5.79 12.20
N ASN A 134 -20.63 -4.87 11.25
CA ASN A 134 -20.95 -3.48 11.57
C ASN A 134 -22.33 -3.34 12.23
N LEU A 135 -23.32 -4.14 11.84
CA LEU A 135 -24.64 -4.12 12.46
C LEU A 135 -24.62 -4.63 13.90
N GLU A 136 -23.84 -5.67 14.17
CA GLU A 136 -23.80 -6.34 15.49
C GLU A 136 -22.84 -5.64 16.48
N LEU A 137 -21.71 -5.15 15.98
CA LEU A 137 -20.63 -4.62 16.82
C LEU A 137 -20.40 -3.12 16.62
N GLY A 138 -20.82 -2.57 15.49
CA GLY A 138 -20.64 -1.16 15.18
C GLY A 138 -21.54 -0.28 16.05
N ASN A 139 -21.08 0.94 16.31
CA ASN A 139 -21.76 1.94 17.12
C ASN A 139 -21.30 3.34 16.72
N GLU A 140 -21.56 4.36 17.54
CA GLU A 140 -21.16 5.74 17.23
C GLU A 140 -19.64 5.91 17.08
N GLN A 141 -18.84 5.12 17.79
CA GLN A 141 -17.37 5.20 17.79
C GLN A 141 -16.73 4.14 16.89
N LEU A 142 -17.24 2.91 16.89
CA LEU A 142 -16.68 1.79 16.14
C LEU A 142 -17.44 1.54 14.83
N HIS A 143 -16.74 1.58 13.70
CA HIS A 143 -17.32 1.33 12.37
C HIS A 143 -16.49 0.34 11.56
N PHE A 144 -17.13 -0.54 10.82
CA PHE A 144 -16.51 -1.45 9.87
C PHE A 144 -16.90 -1.10 8.43
N TYR A 145 -15.91 -0.99 7.55
CA TYR A 145 -16.09 -0.60 6.16
C TYR A 145 -15.66 -1.72 5.20
N PRO A 146 -16.56 -2.18 4.32
CA PRO A 146 -16.24 -3.25 3.39
C PRO A 146 -15.33 -2.75 2.25
N GLY A 147 -14.06 -3.17 2.27
CA GLY A 147 -13.14 -3.05 1.15
C GLY A 147 -13.28 -4.15 0.07
N VAL A 148 -12.15 -4.63 -0.47
CA VAL A 148 -12.07 -5.54 -1.62
C VAL A 148 -11.59 -6.93 -1.19
N SER A 149 -12.30 -7.96 -1.64
CA SER A 149 -12.05 -9.36 -1.26
C SER A 149 -11.96 -9.47 0.26
N TYR A 150 -10.87 -10.00 0.79
CA TYR A 150 -10.65 -10.19 2.22
C TYR A 150 -10.18 -8.95 2.98
N ARG A 151 -9.94 -7.81 2.32
CA ARG A 151 -9.34 -6.61 2.94
C ARG A 151 -10.40 -5.54 3.21
N HIS A 152 -10.52 -5.12 4.46
CA HIS A 152 -11.52 -4.18 4.95
C HIS A 152 -10.90 -3.21 5.95
N LEU A 153 -11.70 -2.26 6.43
CA LEU A 153 -11.27 -1.32 7.45
C LEU A 153 -12.18 -1.39 8.67
N MET A 154 -11.58 -1.14 9.82
CA MET A 154 -12.27 -0.84 11.06
C MET A 154 -11.75 0.51 11.55
N VAL A 155 -12.64 1.42 11.93
CA VAL A 155 -12.30 2.74 12.46
C VAL A 155 -12.88 2.86 13.86
N ILE A 156 -12.11 3.40 14.79
CA ILE A 156 -12.50 3.74 16.17
C ILE A 156 -12.12 5.16 16.52
#